data_AF-A0A7X8DNB7-F1
#
_entry.id   AF-A0A7X8DNB7-F1
#
_cell.length_a   1.000
_cell.length_b   1.000
_cell.length_c   1.000
_cell.angle_alpha   90.00
_cell.angle_beta   90.00
_cell.angle_gamma   90.00
#
_symmetry.space_group_name_H-M   'P 1'
#
loop_
_entity.id
_entity.type
_entity.pdbx_description
1 polymer ?
#
loop_
_entity_poly.entity_id
_entity_poly.type
_entity_poly.pdbx_seq_one_letter_code
_entity_poly.pdbx_strand_id
1 'polypeptide(L)' 'IYMQLSYYHIDFKGEVNGSVAYEMLEALQPGHNGVFKVSYQTNLFKNLQLNLLYDGRVLPNTPMIHTGSVEVRAFF' A
#
# COMPACT_ATOMS: atom_id res chain seq x y z
N ILE A 1 6.38 -8.14 13.26
CA ILE A 1 5.31 -7.79 12.28
C ILE A 1 4.99 -6.33 12.51
N TYR A 2 5.02 -5.52 11.46
CA TYR A 2 4.62 -4.12 11.48
C TYR A 2 3.40 -3.95 10.57
N MET A 3 2.44 -3.14 11.00
CA MET A 3 1.21 -2.90 10.27
C MET A 3 0.85 -1.42 10.38
N GLN A 4 0.46 -0.84 9.25
CA GLN A 4 -0.06 0.51 9.15
C GLN A 4 -1.42 0.48 8.46
N LEU A 5 -2.39 1.15 9.05
CA LEU A 5 -3.73 1.32 8.53
C LEU A 5 -4.02 2.82 8.46
N SER A 6 -4.44 3.27 7.29
CA SER A 6 -4.82 4.66 7.04
C SER A 6 -6.19 4.71 6.39
N TYR A 7 -6.99 5.69 6.79
CA TYR A 7 -8.29 5.97 6.21
C TYR A 7 -8.32 7.43 5.75
N TYR A 8 -8.82 7.65 4.55
CA TYR A 8 -8.93 8.98 3.94
C TYR A 8 -10.36 9.20 3.45
N HIS A 9 -10.95 10.33 3.86
CA HIS A 9 -12.15 10.84 3.24
C HIS A 9 -11.79 12.08 2.42
N ILE A 10 -11.93 11.99 1.10
CA ILE A 10 -11.44 13.01 0.17
C ILE A 10 -12.64 13.65 -0.53
N ASP A 11 -12.88 14.94 -0.25
CA ASP A 11 -13.82 15.78 -1.01
C ASP A 11 -13.05 16.56 -2.09
N PHE A 12 -12.80 15.91 -3.22
CA PHE A 12 -12.07 16.50 -4.34
C PHE A 12 -13.05 17.12 -5.36
N LYS A 13 -12.83 18.38 -5.69
CA LYS A 13 -13.64 19.15 -6.64
C LYS A 13 -12.82 19.44 -7.90
N GLY A 14 -12.99 18.61 -8.93
CA GLY A 14 -12.27 18.72 -10.19
C GLY A 14 -12.47 17.47 -11.06
N GLU A 15 -11.86 17.47 -12.24
CA GLU A 15 -11.89 16.31 -13.14
C GLU A 15 -10.95 15.21 -12.63
N VAL A 16 -11.51 14.08 -12.19
CA VAL A 16 -10.78 12.99 -11.51
C VAL A 16 -9.77 12.28 -12.43
N ASN A 17 -9.98 12.32 -13.75
CA ASN A 17 -9.14 11.62 -14.73
C ASN A 17 -8.03 12.52 -15.31
N GLY A 18 -7.90 13.76 -14.84
CA GLY A 18 -6.85 14.67 -15.28
C GLY A 18 -5.52 14.43 -14.56
N SER A 19 -4.40 14.77 -15.19
CA SER A 19 -3.06 14.64 -14.58
C SER A 19 -2.94 15.38 -13.25
N VAL A 20 -3.61 16.52 -13.10
CA VAL A 20 -3.65 17.30 -11.85
C VAL A 20 -4.33 16.51 -10.73
N ALA A 21 -5.43 15.83 -11.02
CA ALA A 21 -6.11 15.01 -10.03
C ALA A 21 -5.26 13.78 -9.63
N TYR A 22 -4.54 13.17 -10.56
CA TYR A 22 -3.63 12.07 -10.26
C TYR A 22 -2.53 12.49 -9.26
N GLU A 23 -1.91 13.65 -9.48
CA GLU A 23 -0.91 14.22 -8.57
C GLU A 23 -1.51 14.59 -7.21
N MET A 24 -2.71 15.19 -7.18
CA MET A 24 -3.35 15.60 -5.92
C MET A 24 -3.88 14.42 -5.09
N LEU A 25 -4.33 13.36 -5.75
CA LEU A 25 -4.96 12.21 -5.09
C LEU A 25 -3.96 11.09 -4.82
N GLU A 26 -2.75 11.12 -5.39
CA GLU A 26 -1.74 10.06 -5.29
C GLU A 26 -2.34 8.68 -5.58
N ALA A 27 -3.11 8.60 -6.67
CA ALA A 27 -3.90 7.45 -7.11
C ALA A 27 -5.09 7.02 -6.22
N LEU A 28 -5.39 7.73 -5.13
CA LEU A 28 -6.66 7.58 -4.39
C LEU A 28 -7.84 8.18 -5.18
N GLN A 29 -9.06 7.98 -4.70
CA GLN A 29 -10.28 8.49 -5.35
C GLN A 29 -11.06 9.42 -4.42
N PRO A 30 -11.90 10.33 -4.97
CA PRO A 30 -12.85 11.07 -4.14
C PRO A 30 -13.78 10.11 -3.39
N GLY A 31 -14.04 10.38 -2.11
CA GLY A 31 -14.82 9.53 -1.22
C GLY A 31 -13.97 8.81 -0.17
N HIS A 32 -14.37 7.59 0.19
CA HIS A 32 -13.79 6.79 1.28
C HIS A 32 -12.69 5.85 0.78
N ASN A 33 -11.46 6.07 1.21
CA ASN A 33 -10.31 5.26 0.81
C ASN A 33 -9.69 4.61 2.04
N GLY A 34 -9.35 3.34 1.93
CA GLY A 34 -8.52 2.62 2.90
C GLY A 34 -7.17 2.32 2.29
N VAL A 35 -6.08 2.57 3.02
CA VAL A 35 -4.73 2.16 2.64
C VAL A 35 -4.16 1.34 3.78
N PHE A 36 -3.59 0.19 3.46
CA PHE A 36 -2.93 -0.66 4.45
C PHE A 36 -1.57 -1.10 3.96
N LYS A 37 -0.64 -1.24 4.90
CA LYS A 37 0.69 -1.79 4.67
C LYS A 37 1.00 -2.77 5.78
N VAL A 38 1.44 -3.96 5.43
CA VAL A 38 1.85 -5.00 6.36
C VAL A 38 3.26 -5.43 5.99
N SER A 39 4.15 -5.46 6.97
CA SER A 39 5.50 -5.98 6.79
C SER A 39 5.88 -6.97 7.87
N TYR A 40 6.61 -8.00 7.47
CA TYR A 40 7.14 -9.00 8.36
C TYR A 40 8.57 -9.34 7.96
N GLN A 41 9.49 -9.05 8.86
CA GLN A 41 10.89 -9.39 8.71
C GLN A 41 11.29 -10.36 9.81
N THR A 42 11.99 -11.42 9.43
CA THR A 42 12.53 -12.40 10.38
C THR A 42 13.86 -12.96 9.88
N ASN A 43 14.75 -13.28 10.81
CA ASN A 43 15.94 -14.08 10.51
C ASN A 43 15.53 -15.56 10.57
N LEU A 44 15.64 -16.27 9.44
CA LEU A 44 15.38 -17.71 9.38
C LEU A 44 16.58 -18.50 9.92
N PHE A 45 17.79 -18.03 9.62
CA PHE A 45 19.05 -18.52 10.15
C PHE A 45 19.98 -17.34 10.46
N LYS A 46 21.14 -17.59 11.09
CA LYS A 46 22.13 -16.54 11.40
C LYS A 46 22.57 -15.75 10.16
N ASN A 47 22.53 -16.37 9.00
CA ASN A 47 22.98 -15.86 7.71
C ASN A 47 21.83 -15.69 6.70
N LEU A 48 20.57 -15.80 7.12
CA LEU A 48 19.43 -15.75 6.21
C LEU A 48 18.28 -14.96 6.81
N GLN A 49 17.83 -13.94 6.09
CA GLN A 49 16.70 -13.08 6.46
C GLN A 49 15.60 -13.18 5.40
N LEU A 50 14.36 -13.27 5.87
CA LEU A 50 13.15 -13.18 5.07
C LEU A 50 12.47 -11.84 5.36
N ASN A 51 12.02 -11.17 4.31
CA ASN A 51 11.18 -9.99 4.38
C ASN A 51 9.93 -10.19 3.51
N LEU A 52 8.77 -10.01 4.12
CA LEU A 52 7.47 -10.02 3.48
C LEU A 52 6.88 -8.61 3.55
N LEU A 53 6.37 -8.12 2.43
CA LEU A 53 5.67 -6.85 2.31
C LEU A 53 4.31 -7.11 1.64
N TYR A 54 3.25 -6.53 2.17
CA TYR A 54 1.91 -6.63 1.60
C TYR A 54 1.18 -5.31 1.76
N ASP A 55 0.97 -4.64 0.63
CA ASP A 55 0.34 -3.33 0.56
C ASP A 55 -1.02 -3.47 -0.12
N GLY A 56 -1.99 -2.64 0.27
CA GLY A 56 -3.25 -2.57 -0.44
C GLY A 56 -4.02 -1.28 -0.25
N ARG A 57 -4.93 -1.04 -1.19
CA ARG A 57 -5.77 0.14 -1.31
C ARG A 57 -7.19 -0.27 -1.65
N VAL A 58 -8.11 0.12 -0.80
CA VAL A 58 -9.56 -0.01 -0.98
C VAL A 58 -10.07 1.35 -1.41
N LEU A 59 -10.75 1.40 -2.55
CA LEU A 59 -11.31 2.63 -3.11
C LEU A 59 -12.85 2.50 -3.18
N PRO A 60 -13.61 3.61 -3.22
CA PRO A 60 -15.07 3.57 -3.11
C PRO A 60 -15.78 2.73 -4.19
N ASN A 61 -15.33 2.84 -5.45
CA ASN A 61 -16.07 2.33 -6.61
C ASN A 61 -15.25 1.33 -7.43
N THR A 62 -14.15 0.80 -6.87
CA THR A 62 -13.31 -0.16 -7.58
C THR A 62 -12.93 -1.32 -6.67
N PRO A 63 -12.67 -2.51 -7.25
CA PRO A 63 -12.08 -3.62 -6.51
C PRO A 63 -10.80 -3.19 -5.78
N MET A 64 -10.54 -3.83 -4.63
CA MET A 64 -9.33 -3.60 -3.85
C MET A 64 -8.08 -3.96 -4.67
N ILE A 65 -7.13 -3.02 -4.76
CA ILE A 65 -5.83 -3.24 -5.38
C ILE A 65 -4.85 -3.60 -4.26
N HIS A 66 -4.08 -4.66 -4.44
CA HIS A 66 -3.08 -5.09 -3.46
C HIS A 66 -1.86 -5.67 -4.15
N THR A 67 -0.71 -5.60 -3.48
CA THR A 67 0.57 -6.06 -3.99
C THR A 67 1.37 -6.67 -2.85
N GLY A 68 1.81 -7.92 -3.06
CA GLY A 68 2.70 -8.62 -2.15
C GLY A 68 4.11 -8.70 -2.72
N SER A 69 5.12 -8.65 -1.86
CA SER A 69 6.52 -8.86 -2.21
C SER A 69 7.20 -9.72 -1.15
N VAL A 70 8.10 -10.59 -1.61
CA VAL A 70 8.88 -11.51 -0.78
C VAL A 70 10.34 -11.33 -1.16
N GLU A 71 11.19 -11.01 -0.19
CA GLU A 71 12.64 -10.92 -0.34
C GLU A 71 13.31 -11.90 0.61
N VAL A 72 14.30 -12.64 0.10
CA VAL A 72 15.20 -13.47 0.90
C VAL A 72 16.62 -12.95 0.72
N ARG A 73 17.28 -12.62 1.83
CA ARG A 73 18.63 -12.07 1.86
C ARG A 73 19.56 -13.00 2.61
N ALA A 74 20.63 -13.44 1.95
CA ALA A 74 21.73 -14.18 2.57
C ALA A 74 22.87 -13.23 2.92
N PHE A 75 23.50 -13.44 4.07
CA PHE A 75 24.72 -12.75 4.51
C PHE A 75 25.85 -13.78 4.57
N PHE A 76 26.92 -13.54 3.83
CA PHE A 76 28.08 -14.44 3.74
C PHE A 76 29.36 -13.72 4.15
#